data_AF-A0A842TV05-F1
#
_entry.id   AF-A0A842TV05-F1
#
_cell.length_a   1.000
_cell.length_b   1.000
_cell.length_c   1.000
_cell.angle_alpha   90.00
_cell.angle_beta   90.00
_cell.angle_gamma   90.00
#
_symmetry.space_group_name_H-M   'P 1'
#
loop_
_entity.id
_entity.type
_entity.pdbx_description
1 polymer ?
#
loop_
_entity_poly.entity_id
_entity_poly.type
_entity_poly.pdbx_seq_one_letter_code
_entity_poly.pdbx_strand_id
1 'polypeptide(L)'
;MKIVGIIPARGGSKGIPGKNIKMIAGKPLIAWTIEAAKESKLLDDFFVSTDDKKIAEISKQYSAKIIERPPELATDDADMMDALNHALDITKADVIVLLQPPSPVRDKGLIDMCIKRFIDKGADSLATGYMSTHFEYGSYSDNRQNLKPYFHDDGNIYIWSSELINNKQRKGNNPEIVEISREQNFEIDEEFDFWINEQILKKRIEDGYKDN
;
A
#
# COMPACT_ATOMS: atom_id res chain seq x y z
N MET A 1 -14.00 -1.88 17.21
CA MET A 1 -12.70 -1.80 16.52
C MET A 1 -12.92 -1.01 15.26
N LYS A 2 -12.33 0.18 15.17
CA LYS A 2 -12.40 1.08 14.04
C LYS A 2 -11.20 0.85 13.12
N ILE A 3 -11.45 0.44 11.89
CA ILE A 3 -10.45 0.08 10.88
C ILE A 3 -10.48 1.13 9.77
N VAL A 4 -9.36 1.85 9.58
CA VAL A 4 -9.29 2.95 8.62
C VAL A 4 -8.20 2.71 7.59
N GLY A 5 -8.55 2.90 6.31
CA GLY A 5 -7.59 2.87 5.21
C GLY A 5 -6.83 4.19 5.10
N ILE A 6 -5.50 4.14 5.01
CA ILE A 6 -4.66 5.32 4.78
C ILE A 6 -3.88 5.13 3.49
N ILE A 7 -4.07 6.07 2.57
CA ILE A 7 -3.39 6.14 1.29
C ILE A 7 -2.35 7.27 1.39
N PRO A 8 -1.05 6.96 1.63
CA PRO A 8 -0.03 7.97 1.73
C PRO A 8 0.38 8.48 0.34
N ALA A 9 0.30 9.79 0.12
CA ALA A 9 0.64 10.37 -1.18
C ALA A 9 1.31 11.73 -1.03
N ARG A 10 2.62 11.75 -0.74
CA ARG A 10 3.39 13.00 -0.67
C ARG A 10 3.65 13.60 -2.06
N GLY A 11 3.78 14.92 -2.14
CA GLY A 11 4.07 15.63 -3.40
C GLY A 11 5.46 15.34 -3.95
N GLY A 12 6.47 15.32 -3.06
CA GLY A 12 7.88 15.09 -3.42
C GLY A 12 8.19 13.64 -3.76
N SER A 13 8.00 13.22 -5.01
CA SER A 13 8.42 11.89 -5.48
C SER A 13 9.85 11.93 -6.06
N LYS A 14 10.78 11.15 -5.51
CA LYS A 14 12.19 11.11 -5.96
C LYS A 14 12.37 10.45 -7.34
N GLY A 15 11.82 9.25 -7.53
CA GLY A 15 12.04 8.46 -8.75
C GLY A 15 11.31 9.05 -9.95
N ILE A 16 9.99 9.22 -9.83
CA ILE A 16 9.14 9.78 -10.88
C ILE A 16 8.47 11.06 -10.34
N PRO A 17 8.83 12.26 -10.84
CA PRO A 17 8.17 13.50 -10.42
C PRO A 17 6.66 13.44 -10.60
N GLY A 18 5.90 13.74 -9.55
CA GLY A 18 4.43 13.69 -9.57
C GLY A 18 3.84 12.29 -9.74
N LYS A 19 4.58 11.22 -9.38
CA LYS A 19 4.20 9.80 -9.52
C LYS A 19 2.73 9.52 -9.18
N ASN A 20 2.28 9.97 -8.01
CA ASN A 20 0.92 9.69 -7.50
C ASN A 20 -0.22 10.19 -8.39
N ILE A 21 0.01 11.20 -9.23
CA ILE A 21 -1.00 11.77 -10.12
C ILE A 21 -0.66 11.61 -11.61
N LYS A 22 0.44 10.89 -11.93
CA LYS A 22 0.80 10.53 -13.29
C LYS A 22 -0.25 9.52 -13.81
N MET A 23 -0.66 9.70 -15.07
CA MET A 23 -1.65 8.84 -15.69
C MET A 23 -1.05 7.46 -15.99
N ILE A 24 -1.73 6.41 -15.56
CA ILE A 24 -1.35 5.01 -15.82
C ILE A 24 -2.62 4.24 -16.18
N ALA A 25 -2.60 3.59 -17.35
CA ALA A 25 -3.71 2.78 -17.86
C ALA A 25 -5.09 3.51 -17.83
N GLY A 26 -5.10 4.82 -18.13
CA GLY A 26 -6.32 5.61 -18.32
C GLY A 26 -6.76 6.48 -17.13
N LYS A 27 -6.15 6.37 -15.94
CA LYS A 27 -6.45 7.23 -14.78
C LYS A 27 -5.19 7.58 -13.96
N PRO A 28 -5.23 8.59 -13.06
CA PRO A 28 -4.10 8.91 -12.20
C PRO A 28 -3.71 7.72 -11.33
N LEU A 29 -2.42 7.50 -11.08
CA LEU A 29 -1.92 6.36 -10.31
C LEU A 29 -2.68 6.14 -8.98
N ILE A 30 -2.88 7.19 -8.19
CA ILE A 30 -3.58 7.13 -6.90
C ILE A 30 -5.04 6.69 -7.02
N ALA A 31 -5.69 6.90 -8.17
CA ALA A 31 -7.09 6.54 -8.37
C ALA A 31 -7.32 5.04 -8.24
N TRP A 32 -6.38 4.22 -8.73
CA TRP A 32 -6.42 2.76 -8.60
C TRP A 32 -6.54 2.32 -7.14
N THR A 33 -5.77 2.93 -6.25
CA THR A 33 -5.81 2.62 -4.82
C THR A 33 -7.05 3.20 -4.12
N ILE A 34 -7.51 4.39 -4.51
CA ILE A 34 -8.74 4.98 -3.97
C ILE A 34 -9.96 4.11 -4.31
N GLU A 35 -10.07 3.65 -5.54
CA GLU A 35 -11.18 2.79 -5.97
C GLU A 35 -11.15 1.45 -5.23
N ALA A 36 -9.98 0.82 -5.07
CA ALA A 36 -9.85 -0.39 -4.28
C ALA A 36 -10.28 -0.17 -2.82
N ALA A 37 -9.88 0.94 -2.19
CA ALA A 37 -10.29 1.29 -0.83
C ALA A 37 -11.82 1.50 -0.74
N LYS A 38 -12.43 2.12 -1.76
CA LYS A 38 -13.88 2.34 -1.83
C LYS A 38 -14.69 1.06 -2.04
N GLU A 39 -14.13 0.06 -2.72
CA GLU A 39 -14.76 -1.25 -2.90
C GLU A 39 -14.75 -2.11 -1.61
N SER A 40 -13.85 -1.82 -0.66
CA SER A 40 -13.76 -2.53 0.62
C SER A 40 -15.02 -2.36 1.46
N LYS A 41 -15.49 -3.47 2.06
CA LYS A 41 -16.66 -3.48 2.95
C LYS A 41 -16.27 -3.50 4.42
N LEU A 42 -15.00 -3.75 4.73
CA LEU A 42 -14.50 -3.86 6.10
C LEU A 42 -13.74 -2.63 6.59
N LEU A 43 -13.45 -1.67 5.71
CA LEU A 43 -12.99 -0.34 6.12
C LEU A 43 -14.17 0.48 6.63
N ASP A 44 -14.07 1.02 7.85
CA ASP A 44 -15.03 1.99 8.36
C ASP A 44 -14.93 3.34 7.64
N ASP A 45 -13.71 3.68 7.20
CA ASP A 45 -13.40 4.88 6.44
C ASP A 45 -12.06 4.75 5.72
N PHE A 46 -11.77 5.66 4.79
CA PHE A 46 -10.44 5.79 4.20
C PHE A 46 -10.07 7.23 3.87
N PHE A 47 -8.78 7.53 3.93
CA PHE A 47 -8.24 8.87 3.71
C PHE A 47 -6.99 8.84 2.83
N VAL A 48 -6.85 9.85 1.98
CA VAL A 48 -5.57 10.20 1.37
C VAL A 48 -4.85 11.18 2.29
N SER A 49 -3.64 10.83 2.72
CA SER A 49 -2.76 11.70 3.50
C SER A 49 -1.74 12.35 2.59
N THR A 50 -1.81 13.67 2.41
CA THR A 50 -0.98 14.41 1.46
C THR A 50 -0.69 15.83 1.92
N ASP A 51 0.51 16.33 1.59
CA ASP A 51 0.94 17.73 1.72
C ASP A 51 0.69 18.53 0.44
N ASP A 52 0.32 17.87 -0.66
CA ASP A 52 0.21 18.45 -1.98
C ASP A 52 -1.25 18.76 -2.34
N LYS A 53 -1.53 20.03 -2.66
CA LYS A 53 -2.88 20.51 -3.00
C LYS A 53 -3.43 19.84 -4.26
N LYS A 54 -2.60 19.58 -5.27
CA LYS A 54 -3.02 18.96 -6.52
C LYS A 54 -3.36 17.49 -6.31
N ILE A 55 -2.58 16.77 -5.50
CA ILE A 55 -2.91 15.40 -5.08
C ILE A 55 -4.24 15.40 -4.32
N ALA A 56 -4.44 16.33 -3.38
CA ALA A 56 -5.69 16.44 -2.62
C ALA A 56 -6.90 16.71 -3.52
N GLU A 57 -6.79 17.64 -4.47
CA GLU A 57 -7.85 17.98 -5.42
C GLU A 57 -8.24 16.78 -6.30
N ILE A 58 -7.26 16.09 -6.89
CA ILE A 58 -7.50 14.88 -7.69
C ILE A 58 -8.14 13.79 -6.82
N SER A 59 -7.62 13.55 -5.62
CA SER A 59 -8.15 12.53 -4.71
C SER A 59 -9.61 12.77 -4.33
N LYS A 60 -10.00 14.04 -4.11
CA LYS A 60 -11.41 14.42 -3.86
C LYS A 60 -12.32 14.12 -5.06
N GLN A 61 -11.84 14.23 -6.30
CA GLN A 61 -12.61 13.86 -7.50
C GLN A 61 -12.94 12.36 -7.50
N TYR A 62 -12.08 11.53 -6.91
CA TYR A 62 -12.31 10.10 -6.68
C TYR A 62 -13.03 9.81 -5.34
N SER A 63 -13.66 10.82 -4.73
CA SER A 63 -14.42 10.72 -3.48
C SER A 63 -13.60 10.35 -2.24
N ALA A 64 -12.27 10.53 -2.26
CA ALA A 64 -11.45 10.31 -1.08
C ALA A 64 -11.54 11.49 -0.10
N LYS A 65 -11.57 11.18 1.20
CA LYS A 65 -11.35 12.18 2.26
C LYS A 65 -9.87 12.50 2.36
N ILE A 66 -9.54 13.72 2.78
CA ILE A 66 -8.16 14.19 2.83
C ILE A 66 -7.74 14.42 4.28
N ILE A 67 -6.52 13.95 4.59
CA ILE A 67 -5.74 14.37 5.74
C ILE A 67 -4.63 15.26 5.20
N GLU A 68 -4.68 16.55 5.54
CA GLU A 68 -3.60 17.49 5.23
C GLU A 68 -2.37 17.10 6.06
N ARG A 69 -1.34 16.59 5.39
CA ARG A 69 -0.11 16.12 6.03
C ARG A 69 0.79 17.33 6.32
N PRO A 70 1.25 17.51 7.56
CA PRO A 70 2.23 18.54 7.90
C PRO A 70 3.51 18.38 7.05
N PRO A 71 4.10 19.48 6.54
CA PRO A 71 5.29 19.43 5.69
C PRO A 71 6.47 18.65 6.29
N GLU A 72 6.65 18.71 7.61
CA GLU A 72 7.69 17.98 8.34
C GLU A 72 7.54 16.45 8.22
N LEU A 73 6.31 15.95 8.03
CA LEU A 73 6.00 14.54 7.80
C LEU A 73 6.00 14.14 6.32
N ALA A 74 6.28 15.08 5.41
CA ALA A 74 6.31 14.87 3.97
C ALA A 74 7.72 14.93 3.36
N THR A 75 8.75 15.09 4.20
CA THR A 75 10.15 15.09 3.77
C THR A 75 10.59 13.71 3.28
N ASP A 76 11.72 13.66 2.59
CA ASP A 76 12.28 12.41 2.07
C ASP A 76 12.72 11.43 3.15
N ASP A 77 13.10 11.94 4.32
CA ASP A 77 13.58 11.16 5.46
C ASP A 77 12.50 11.00 6.55
N ALA A 78 11.26 11.45 6.27
CA ALA A 78 10.15 11.32 7.20
C ALA A 78 9.77 9.85 7.38
N ASP A 79 9.58 9.45 8.64
CA ASP A 79 9.12 8.10 8.96
C ASP A 79 7.63 7.94 8.62
N MET A 80 7.31 6.86 7.89
CA MET A 80 5.92 6.47 7.62
C MET A 80 5.13 6.30 8.93
N MET A 81 5.74 5.82 10.01
CA MET A 81 5.05 5.64 11.29
C MET A 81 4.63 6.98 11.90
N ASP A 82 5.40 8.06 11.69
CA ASP A 82 5.01 9.39 12.15
C ASP A 82 3.85 9.97 11.32
N ALA A 83 3.87 9.75 10.00
CA ALA A 83 2.73 10.09 9.15
C ALA A 83 1.45 9.32 9.53
N LEU A 84 1.58 8.05 9.93
CA LEU A 84 0.47 7.24 10.40
C LEU A 84 -0.02 7.64 11.80
N ASN A 85 0.88 8.02 12.71
CA ASN A 85 0.50 8.59 14.01
C ASN A 85 -0.34 9.86 13.84
N HIS A 86 0.07 10.76 12.95
CA HIS A 86 -0.74 11.93 12.61
C HIS A 86 -2.13 11.54 12.05
N ALA A 87 -2.21 10.49 11.24
CA ALA A 87 -3.49 9.98 10.75
C ALA A 87 -4.34 9.36 11.88
N LEU A 88 -3.74 8.65 12.84
CA LEU A 88 -4.43 8.13 14.03
C LEU A 88 -5.03 9.26 14.87
N ASP A 89 -4.31 10.36 15.05
CA ASP A 89 -4.78 11.50 15.84
C ASP A 89 -6.05 12.14 15.27
N ILE A 90 -6.22 12.09 13.95
CA ILE A 90 -7.40 12.62 13.27
C ILE A 90 -8.53 11.60 13.23
N THR A 91 -8.20 10.35 12.89
CA THR A 91 -9.20 9.32 12.59
C THR A 91 -9.67 8.58 13.85
N LYS A 92 -8.87 8.58 14.92
CA LYS A 92 -9.10 7.77 16.13
C LYS A 92 -9.33 6.29 15.80
N ALA A 93 -8.60 5.77 14.82
CA ALA A 93 -8.68 4.37 14.41
C ALA A 93 -8.00 3.46 15.45
N ASP A 94 -8.53 2.24 15.59
CA ASP A 94 -7.89 1.17 16.36
C ASP A 94 -6.87 0.40 15.49
N VAL A 95 -7.12 0.36 14.18
CA VAL A 95 -6.30 -0.34 13.18
C VAL A 95 -6.18 0.52 11.93
N ILE A 96 -4.97 0.64 11.39
CA ILE A 96 -4.73 1.27 10.09
C ILE A 96 -4.40 0.22 9.05
N VAL A 97 -5.04 0.34 7.89
CA VAL A 97 -4.70 -0.38 6.66
C VAL A 97 -3.96 0.59 5.74
N LEU A 98 -2.65 0.46 5.63
CA LEU A 98 -1.83 1.26 4.71
C LEU A 98 -1.98 0.70 3.29
N LEU A 99 -2.36 1.57 2.36
CA LEU A 99 -2.58 1.23 0.95
C LEU A 99 -1.70 2.13 0.08
N GLN A 100 -0.54 1.64 -0.36
CA GLN A 100 0.41 2.50 -1.07
C GLN A 100 0.00 2.69 -2.55
N PRO A 101 -0.06 3.93 -3.06
CA PRO A 101 -0.33 4.21 -4.48
C PRO A 101 0.67 3.59 -5.47
N PRO A 102 1.99 3.50 -5.17
CA PRO A 102 2.97 2.83 -6.04
C PRO A 102 2.69 1.36 -6.33
N SER A 103 1.80 0.69 -5.59
CA SER A 103 1.32 -0.67 -5.89
C SER A 103 -0.14 -0.61 -6.40
N PRO A 104 -0.38 -0.20 -7.66
CA PRO A 104 -1.73 0.03 -8.18
C PRO A 104 -2.48 -1.26 -8.52
N VAL A 105 -1.75 -2.35 -8.73
CA VAL A 105 -2.33 -3.65 -9.04
C VAL A 105 -2.78 -4.30 -7.74
N ARG A 106 -4.07 -4.15 -7.42
CA ARG A 106 -4.68 -4.69 -6.20
C ARG A 106 -5.97 -5.44 -6.54
N ASP A 107 -6.03 -6.72 -6.22
CA ASP A 107 -7.19 -7.53 -6.54
C ASP A 107 -8.42 -7.12 -5.73
N LYS A 108 -9.59 -7.25 -6.36
CA LYS A 108 -10.88 -7.02 -5.69
C LYS A 108 -11.02 -7.93 -4.48
N GLY A 109 -11.42 -7.34 -3.36
CA GLY A 109 -11.57 -8.05 -2.09
C GLY A 109 -10.26 -8.36 -1.36
N LEU A 110 -9.08 -7.99 -1.89
CA LEU A 110 -7.80 -8.21 -1.20
C LEU A 110 -7.76 -7.48 0.15
N ILE A 111 -8.23 -6.24 0.19
CA ILE A 111 -8.30 -5.43 1.42
C ILE A 111 -9.13 -6.15 2.48
N ASP A 112 -10.36 -6.55 2.13
CA ASP A 112 -11.26 -7.26 3.05
C ASP A 112 -10.69 -8.61 3.50
N MET A 113 -10.04 -9.35 2.59
CA MET A 113 -9.39 -10.61 2.92
C MET A 113 -8.25 -10.41 3.92
N CYS A 114 -7.40 -9.40 3.72
CA CYS A 114 -6.31 -9.07 4.64
C CYS A 114 -6.84 -8.63 6.01
N ILE A 115 -7.85 -7.76 6.04
CA ILE A 115 -8.51 -7.33 7.29
C ILE A 115 -9.10 -8.54 8.02
N LYS A 116 -9.84 -9.41 7.33
CA LYS A 116 -10.42 -10.60 7.93
C LYS A 116 -9.34 -11.51 8.51
N ARG A 117 -8.25 -11.76 7.77
CA ARG A 117 -7.14 -12.58 8.25
C ARG A 117 -6.49 -11.98 9.50
N PHE A 118 -6.25 -10.67 9.49
CA PHE A 118 -5.70 -9.95 10.64
C PHE A 118 -6.54 -10.18 11.91
N ILE A 119 -7.87 -10.07 11.78
CA ILE A 119 -8.82 -10.27 12.89
C ILE A 119 -8.86 -11.74 13.32
N ASP A 120 -9.07 -12.67 12.38
CA ASP A 120 -9.23 -14.10 12.65
C ASP A 120 -7.99 -14.70 13.33
N LYS A 121 -6.81 -14.15 13.03
CA LYS A 121 -5.53 -14.58 13.62
C LYS A 121 -5.18 -13.86 14.92
N GLY A 122 -5.95 -12.86 15.32
CA GLY A 122 -5.58 -11.97 16.43
C GLY A 122 -4.22 -11.31 16.19
N ALA A 123 -3.92 -10.97 14.95
CA ALA A 123 -2.65 -10.38 14.56
C ALA A 123 -2.53 -8.95 15.06
N ASP A 124 -1.31 -8.47 15.25
CA ASP A 124 -1.03 -7.06 15.56
C ASP A 124 -0.44 -6.30 14.37
N SER A 125 0.12 -7.04 13.42
CA SER A 125 0.70 -6.55 12.17
C SER A 125 0.45 -7.55 11.03
N LEU A 126 0.25 -7.06 9.81
CA LEU A 126 0.14 -7.88 8.61
C LEU A 126 0.80 -7.18 7.42
N ALA A 127 1.51 -7.95 6.58
CA ALA A 127 2.05 -7.46 5.32
C ALA A 127 1.68 -8.41 4.16
N THR A 128 1.39 -7.84 2.99
CA THR A 128 1.34 -8.59 1.73
C THR A 128 2.73 -8.71 1.12
N GLY A 129 2.92 -9.73 0.28
CA GLY A 129 4.21 -9.99 -0.34
C GLY A 129 4.28 -11.31 -1.09
N TYR A 130 5.50 -11.85 -1.19
CA TYR A 130 5.78 -13.12 -1.84
C TYR A 130 7.00 -13.81 -1.23
N MET A 131 7.08 -15.13 -1.39
CA MET A 131 8.27 -15.89 -1.03
C MET A 131 9.36 -15.72 -2.09
N SER A 132 10.42 -15.00 -1.75
CA SER A 132 11.57 -14.72 -2.61
C SER A 132 12.66 -15.76 -2.40
N THR A 133 13.33 -16.12 -3.50
CA THR A 133 14.56 -16.93 -3.51
C THR A 133 15.74 -16.12 -4.05
N HIS A 134 15.66 -14.78 -4.04
CA HIS A 134 16.78 -13.92 -4.39
C HIS A 134 17.74 -13.80 -3.22
N PHE A 135 19.03 -13.93 -3.46
CA PHE A 135 20.03 -13.77 -2.42
C PHE A 135 21.20 -12.98 -2.98
N GLU A 136 21.99 -12.40 -2.08
CA GLU A 136 23.21 -11.70 -2.45
C GLU A 136 24.14 -12.65 -3.20
N TYR A 137 24.77 -12.16 -4.28
CA TYR A 137 25.69 -12.96 -5.06
C TYR A 137 26.81 -13.53 -4.19
N GLY A 138 26.98 -14.85 -4.21
CA GLY A 138 27.98 -15.56 -3.42
C GLY A 138 27.59 -15.88 -1.97
N SER A 139 26.40 -15.47 -1.51
CA SER A 139 25.92 -15.76 -0.15
C SER A 139 25.37 -17.18 0.03
N TYR A 140 25.18 -17.93 -1.06
CA TYR A 140 24.71 -19.32 -1.05
C TYR A 140 25.54 -20.16 -2.02
N SER A 141 25.89 -21.37 -1.59
CA SER A 141 26.59 -22.39 -2.38
C SER A 141 25.66 -23.50 -2.90
N ASP A 142 24.40 -23.48 -2.46
CA ASP A 142 23.40 -24.49 -2.81
C ASP A 142 22.74 -24.22 -4.17
N ASN A 143 22.23 -25.28 -4.79
CA ASN A 143 21.45 -25.16 -6.02
C ASN A 143 20.12 -24.43 -5.75
N ARG A 144 19.59 -23.72 -6.77
CA ARG A 144 18.35 -22.93 -6.67
C ARG A 144 17.15 -23.68 -6.05
N GLN A 145 17.07 -24.99 -6.28
CA GLN A 145 15.98 -25.85 -5.78
C GLN A 145 16.01 -26.07 -4.26
N ASN A 146 17.18 -25.87 -3.63
CA ASN A 146 17.39 -26.07 -2.20
C ASN A 146 17.36 -24.75 -1.42
N LEU A 147 17.20 -23.62 -2.10
CA LEU A 147 17.20 -22.31 -1.44
C LEU A 147 15.99 -22.18 -0.52
N LYS A 148 16.26 -21.87 0.75
CA LYS A 148 15.21 -21.58 1.74
C LYS A 148 14.67 -20.18 1.47
N PRO A 149 13.41 -20.02 1.04
CA PRO A 149 12.88 -18.71 0.68
C PRO A 149 12.67 -17.82 1.93
N TYR A 150 12.64 -16.51 1.71
CA TYR A 150 12.23 -15.52 2.70
C TYR A 150 11.05 -14.71 2.19
N PHE A 151 10.26 -14.16 3.09
CA PHE A 151 9.14 -13.30 2.71
C PHE A 151 9.65 -11.89 2.37
N HIS A 152 9.28 -11.42 1.18
CA HIS A 152 9.54 -10.06 0.72
C HIS A 152 8.19 -9.33 0.67
N ASP A 153 8.05 -8.25 1.43
CA ASP A 153 6.86 -7.39 1.37
C ASP A 153 6.84 -6.56 0.08
N ASP A 154 5.66 -6.12 -0.36
CA ASP A 154 5.50 -5.56 -1.72
C ASP A 154 4.85 -4.17 -1.75
N GLY A 155 4.75 -3.52 -0.61
CA GLY A 155 4.12 -2.21 -0.50
C GLY A 155 2.60 -2.22 -0.66
N ASN A 156 1.99 -3.35 -1.05
CA ASN A 156 0.61 -3.35 -1.52
C ASN A 156 -0.37 -3.10 -0.36
N ILE A 157 -0.31 -3.89 0.70
CA ILE A 157 -1.09 -3.70 1.92
C ILE A 157 -0.24 -3.97 3.14
N TYR A 158 -0.29 -3.04 4.08
CA TYR A 158 0.11 -3.30 5.46
C TYR A 158 -1.06 -3.03 6.40
N ILE A 159 -1.14 -3.79 7.49
CA ILE A 159 -2.11 -3.55 8.56
C ILE A 159 -1.35 -3.46 9.87
N TRP A 160 -1.61 -2.44 10.68
CA TRP A 160 -1.05 -2.29 12.01
C TRP A 160 -2.11 -1.85 13.02
N SER A 161 -2.00 -2.40 14.23
CA SER A 161 -2.73 -1.86 15.38
C SER A 161 -2.23 -0.45 15.73
N SER A 162 -3.10 0.37 16.31
CA SER A 162 -2.74 1.71 16.78
C SER A 162 -1.61 1.69 17.81
N GLU A 163 -1.53 0.64 18.64
CA GLU A 163 -0.45 0.43 19.60
C GLU A 163 0.92 0.34 18.90
N LEU A 164 1.04 -0.48 17.86
CA LEU A 164 2.29 -0.61 17.12
C LEU A 164 2.69 0.70 16.44
N ILE A 165 1.73 1.43 15.89
CA ILE A 165 1.98 2.72 15.23
C ILE A 165 2.46 3.76 16.26
N ASN A 166 1.79 3.87 17.41
CA ASN A 166 2.17 4.75 18.52
C ASN A 166 3.59 4.45 19.02
N ASN A 167 3.97 3.17 19.04
CA ASN A 167 5.30 2.72 19.46
C ASN A 167 6.34 2.73 18.32
N LYS A 168 5.97 3.17 17.12
CA LYS A 168 6.79 3.14 15.89
C LYS A 168 7.36 1.76 15.55
N GLN A 169 6.58 0.70 15.77
CA GLN A 169 6.95 -0.69 15.54
C GLN A 169 6.27 -1.25 14.29
N ARG A 170 7.06 -1.71 13.31
CA ARG A 170 6.52 -2.31 12.07
C ARG A 170 6.12 -3.78 12.20
N LYS A 171 6.60 -4.45 13.25
CA LYS A 171 6.34 -5.86 13.51
C LYS A 171 6.05 -6.01 14.99
N GLY A 172 4.87 -6.54 15.30
CA GLY A 172 4.51 -6.86 16.67
C GLY A 172 4.89 -8.29 17.07
N ASN A 173 4.24 -8.77 18.12
CA ASN A 173 4.43 -10.08 18.70
C ASN A 173 3.69 -11.19 17.92
N ASN A 174 2.61 -10.85 17.20
CA ASN A 174 1.84 -11.78 16.38
C ASN A 174 1.68 -11.26 14.94
N PRO A 175 2.78 -11.25 14.15
CA PRO A 175 2.76 -10.79 12.77
C PRO A 175 2.18 -11.85 11.83
N GLU A 176 1.35 -11.42 10.88
CA GLU A 176 0.86 -12.24 9.78
C GLU A 176 1.46 -11.81 8.44
N ILE A 177 1.53 -12.76 7.51
CA ILE A 177 1.93 -12.50 6.13
C ILE A 177 0.88 -13.06 5.18
N VAL A 178 0.69 -12.38 4.05
CA VAL A 178 -0.22 -12.77 2.98
C VAL A 178 0.54 -12.80 1.67
N GLU A 179 0.71 -13.99 1.11
CA GLU A 179 1.24 -14.14 -0.24
C GLU A 179 0.17 -13.72 -1.26
N ILE A 180 0.53 -12.84 -2.18
CA ILE A 180 -0.33 -12.40 -3.29
C ILE A 180 0.33 -12.73 -4.63
N SER A 181 -0.42 -12.58 -5.72
CA SER A 181 0.09 -12.96 -7.05
C SER A 181 1.24 -12.05 -7.49
N ARG A 182 2.14 -12.59 -8.34
CA ARG A 182 3.29 -11.84 -8.87
C ARG A 182 2.90 -10.54 -9.57
N GLU A 183 1.73 -10.49 -10.22
CA GLU A 183 1.21 -9.28 -10.84
C GLU A 183 0.95 -8.14 -9.84
N GLN A 184 0.55 -8.48 -8.62
CA GLN A 184 0.25 -7.51 -7.56
C GLN A 184 1.50 -7.05 -6.79
N ASN A 185 2.63 -7.77 -6.92
CA ASN A 185 3.86 -7.47 -6.19
C ASN A 185 4.73 -6.36 -6.84
N PHE A 186 4.35 -5.81 -8.00
CA PHE A 186 5.15 -4.81 -8.69
C PHE A 186 4.88 -3.40 -8.14
N GLU A 187 5.78 -2.91 -7.30
CA GLU A 187 5.80 -1.52 -6.85
C GLU A 187 6.44 -0.61 -7.92
N ILE A 188 5.91 0.60 -8.09
CA ILE A 188 6.45 1.60 -9.02
C ILE A 188 7.46 2.48 -8.30
N ASP A 189 8.74 2.33 -8.58
CA ASP A 189 9.79 3.26 -8.12
C ASP A 189 10.47 4.02 -9.24
N GLU A 190 10.69 3.35 -10.38
CA GLU A 190 11.30 3.91 -11.57
C GLU A 190 10.42 3.75 -12.82
N GLU A 191 10.87 4.33 -13.94
CA GLU A 191 10.09 4.34 -15.19
C GLU A 191 9.88 2.93 -15.76
N PHE A 192 10.78 1.97 -15.47
CA PHE A 192 10.59 0.57 -15.88
C PHE A 192 9.42 -0.09 -15.13
N ASP A 193 9.33 0.10 -13.82
CA ASP A 193 8.22 -0.40 -13.02
C ASP A 193 6.90 0.23 -13.44
N PHE A 194 6.94 1.53 -13.77
CA PHE A 194 5.79 2.26 -14.28
C PHE A 194 5.28 1.62 -15.57
N TRP A 195 6.19 1.31 -16.50
CA TRP A 195 5.85 0.65 -17.76
C TRP A 195 5.26 -0.75 -17.53
N ILE A 196 5.88 -1.59 -16.68
CA ILE A 196 5.37 -2.93 -16.37
C ILE A 196 3.98 -2.86 -15.74
N ASN A 197 3.80 -2.03 -14.72
CA ASN A 197 2.50 -1.87 -14.06
C ASN A 197 1.43 -1.41 -15.05
N GLU A 198 1.77 -0.51 -15.97
CA GLU A 198 0.85 -0.10 -17.02
C GLU A 198 0.41 -1.27 -17.91
N GLN A 199 1.34 -2.15 -18.30
CA GLN A 199 1.00 -3.33 -19.11
C GLN A 199 0.12 -4.31 -18.34
N ILE A 200 0.41 -4.56 -17.06
CA ILE A 200 -0.39 -5.44 -16.19
C ILE A 200 -1.82 -4.89 -16.06
N LEU A 201 -1.96 -3.58 -15.78
CA LEU A 201 -3.27 -2.93 -15.65
C LEU A 201 -4.05 -2.97 -16.96
N LYS A 202 -3.43 -2.65 -18.09
CA LYS A 202 -4.07 -2.73 -19.42
C LYS A 202 -4.56 -4.14 -19.72
N LYS A 203 -3.71 -5.15 -19.48
CA LYS A 203 -4.07 -6.56 -19.66
C LYS A 203 -5.28 -6.94 -18.79
N ARG A 204 -5.30 -6.53 -17.53
CA ARG A 204 -6.43 -6.80 -16.63
C ARG A 204 -7.72 -6.15 -17.11
N ILE A 205 -7.67 -4.90 -17.57
CA ILE A 205 -8.81 -4.21 -18.17
C ILE A 205 -9.33 -5.00 -19.39
N GLU A 206 -8.44 -5.43 -20.28
CA GLU A 206 -8.78 -6.23 -21.47
C GLU A 206 -9.40 -7.58 -21.12
N ASP A 207 -8.88 -8.26 -20.09
CA ASP A 207 -9.37 -9.55 -19.60
C ASP A 207 -10.72 -9.43 -18.84
N GLY A 208 -11.32 -8.24 -18.80
CA GLY A 208 -12.63 -8.01 -18.18
C GLY A 208 -12.57 -7.81 -16.67
N TYR A 209 -11.38 -7.56 -16.12
CA TYR A 209 -11.22 -6.97 -14.79
C TYR A 209 -11.71 -5.53 -14.87
N LYS A 210 -13.02 -5.34 -14.89
CA LYS A 210 -13.64 -4.03 -14.93
C LYS A 210 -13.48 -3.38 -13.55
N ASP A 211 -12.75 -2.28 -13.49
CA ASP A 211 -13.04 -1.24 -12.52
C ASP A 211 -14.49 -0.81 -12.78
N ASN A 212 -15.36 -0.98 -11.79
CA ASN A 212 -16.75 -0.58 -11.95
C ASN A 212 -16.88 0.94 -11.85
#